data_AF-A0A0D2WAU2-F1
#
_entry.id   AF-A0A0D2WAU2-F1
#
_cell.length_a   1.000
_cell.length_b   1.000
_cell.length_c   1.000
_cell.angle_alpha   90.00
_cell.angle_beta   90.00
_cell.angle_gamma   90.00
#
_symmetry.space_group_name_H-M   'P 1'
#
loop_
_entity.id
_entity.type
_entity.pdbx_description
1 polymer ?
#
loop_
_entity_poly.entity_id
_entity_poly.type
_entity_poly.pdbx_seq_one_letter_code
_entity_poly.pdbx_strand_id
1 'polypeptide(L)'
;IFVGRVRDWARTHSGDPEIEAAIQRGEDPGLALVTKAYNYIHKYGHKSKLMAAAVRNKQDIFSLLGVDYIIAPLKLLQSLKESITSPDEKYSYDRRLSPQSAARYDFTAEELTKWDQLSLASAMGPASVELLAAGLDGYVNQAKRVEELLDKIWPPPNV
;
A
#
# COMPACT_ATOMS: atom_id res chain seq x y z
N ILE A 1 -3.26 -1.91 -0.24
CA ILE A 1 -2.46 -0.73 -0.66
C ILE A 1 -1.01 -1.16 -0.88
N PHE A 2 -0.39 -0.72 -1.99
CA PHE A 2 1.00 -1.05 -2.33
C PHE A 2 1.97 0.03 -1.84
N VAL A 3 2.43 -0.09 -0.59
CA VAL A 3 3.24 0.92 0.13
C VAL A 3 4.48 1.32 -0.66
N GLY A 4 5.27 0.33 -1.06
CA GLY A 4 6.52 0.60 -1.75
C GLY A 4 6.34 1.17 -3.15
N ARG A 5 5.22 0.90 -3.83
CA ARG A 5 4.97 1.47 -5.17
C ARG A 5 4.71 2.97 -5.07
N VAL A 6 3.95 3.39 -4.06
CA VAL A 6 3.71 4.81 -3.78
C VAL A 6 5.02 5.52 -3.43
N ARG A 7 5.86 4.92 -2.57
CA ARG A 7 7.21 5.44 -2.28
C ARG A 7 8.07 5.56 -3.53
N ASP A 8 8.13 4.51 -4.35
CA ASP A 8 8.99 4.49 -5.53
C ASP A 8 8.54 5.56 -6.53
N TRP A 9 7.22 5.72 -6.72
CA TRP A 9 6.66 6.79 -7.54
C TRP A 9 7.10 8.17 -7.05
N ALA A 10 6.96 8.43 -5.74
CA ALA A 10 7.29 9.70 -5.10
C ALA A 10 8.79 10.08 -5.16
N ARG A 11 9.68 9.12 -5.45
CA ARG A 11 11.12 9.39 -5.60
C ARG A 11 11.50 9.94 -6.98
N THR A 12 10.68 9.69 -7.98
CA THR A 12 10.99 10.01 -9.38
C THR A 12 9.93 10.88 -10.04
N HIS A 13 8.86 11.22 -9.33
CA HIS A 13 7.74 12.03 -9.81
C HIS A 13 7.37 13.09 -8.75
N SER A 14 6.65 14.11 -9.20
CA SER A 14 6.09 15.19 -8.38
C SER A 14 4.74 15.61 -8.96
N GLY A 15 4.05 16.56 -8.32
CA GLY A 15 2.76 17.09 -8.78
C GLY A 15 1.53 16.35 -8.26
N ASP A 16 1.71 15.40 -7.32
CA ASP A 16 0.59 14.82 -6.56
C ASP A 16 0.48 15.50 -5.19
N PRO A 17 -0.59 16.26 -4.91
CA PRO A 17 -0.69 17.05 -3.67
C PRO A 17 -0.67 16.21 -2.39
N GLU A 18 -1.26 15.02 -2.39
CA GLU A 18 -1.29 14.15 -1.20
C GLU A 18 0.10 13.55 -0.93
N ILE A 19 0.82 13.19 -1.98
CA ILE A 19 2.20 12.70 -1.88
C ILE A 19 3.13 13.81 -1.37
N GLU A 20 3.05 15.00 -1.97
CA GLU A 20 3.86 16.15 -1.58
C GLU A 20 3.60 16.57 -0.14
N ALA A 21 2.33 16.60 0.29
CA ALA A 21 1.95 16.90 1.66
C ALA A 21 2.55 15.89 2.66
N ALA A 22 2.55 14.59 2.32
CA ALA A 22 3.20 13.58 3.16
C ALA A 22 4.72 13.79 3.26
N ILE A 23 5.39 14.06 2.14
CA ILE A 23 6.83 14.34 2.11
C ILE A 23 7.18 15.59 2.92
N GLN A 24 6.37 16.66 2.83
CA GLN A 24 6.57 17.90 3.58
C GLN A 24 6.45 17.68 5.10
N ARG A 25 5.61 16.74 5.54
CA ARG A 25 5.53 16.30 6.95
C ARG A 25 6.68 15.38 7.36
N GLY A 26 7.58 15.02 6.45
CA GLY A 26 8.66 14.07 6.70
C GLY A 26 8.18 12.62 6.76
N GLU A 27 7.01 12.33 6.20
CA GLU A 27 6.40 11.00 6.19
C GLU A 27 6.74 10.26 4.89
N ASP A 28 6.74 8.93 4.96
CA ASP A 28 6.68 8.12 3.76
C ASP A 28 5.25 8.12 3.20
N PRO A 29 5.02 8.51 1.94
CA PRO A 29 3.66 8.65 1.40
C PRO A 29 2.88 7.33 1.36
N GLY A 30 3.56 6.20 1.14
CA GLY A 30 2.93 4.89 1.17
C GLY A 30 2.46 4.50 2.58
N LEU A 31 3.27 4.77 3.60
CA LEU A 31 2.91 4.55 5.01
C LEU A 31 1.80 5.51 5.49
N ALA A 32 1.87 6.78 5.09
CA ALA A 32 0.85 7.78 5.38
C ALA A 32 -0.52 7.34 4.83
N LEU A 33 -0.56 6.90 3.57
CA LEU A 33 -1.79 6.43 2.94
C LEU A 33 -2.39 5.19 3.64
N VAL A 34 -1.56 4.20 4.01
CA VAL A 34 -2.03 3.03 4.78
C VAL A 34 -2.57 3.44 6.14
N THR A 35 -1.89 4.34 6.83
CA THR A 35 -2.29 4.82 8.16
C THR A 35 -3.64 5.54 8.10
N LYS A 36 -3.81 6.46 7.14
CA LYS A 36 -5.07 7.18 6.90
C LYS A 36 -6.21 6.21 6.56
N ALA A 37 -5.97 5.25 5.66
CA ALA A 37 -6.96 4.23 5.29
C ALA A 37 -7.35 3.31 6.46
N TYR A 38 -6.37 2.87 7.27
CA TYR A 38 -6.61 2.05 8.46
C TYR A 38 -7.52 2.78 9.45
N ASN A 39 -7.16 4.03 9.77
CA ASN A 39 -7.92 4.84 10.71
C ASN A 39 -9.35 5.06 10.22
N TYR A 40 -9.55 5.29 8.92
CA TYR A 40 -10.90 5.48 8.36
C TYR A 40 -11.73 4.20 8.49
N ILE A 41 -11.19 3.06 8.03
CA ILE A 41 -11.88 1.76 8.08
C ILE A 41 -12.32 1.43 9.51
N HIS A 42 -11.42 1.56 10.48
CA HIS A 42 -11.70 1.13 11.85
C HIS A 42 -12.46 2.16 12.68
N LYS A 43 -12.27 3.48 12.44
CA LYS A 43 -13.03 4.54 13.13
C LYS A 43 -14.53 4.43 12.83
N TYR A 44 -14.88 4.19 11.56
CA TYR A 44 -16.28 4.13 11.11
C TYR A 44 -16.86 2.71 11.09
N GLY A 45 -16.14 1.72 11.66
CA GLY A 45 -16.66 0.37 11.84
C GLY A 45 -16.86 -0.42 10.53
N HIS A 46 -16.12 -0.09 9.47
CA HIS A 46 -16.16 -0.83 8.22
C HIS A 46 -15.60 -2.26 8.41
N LYS A 47 -16.23 -3.23 7.74
CA LYS A 47 -15.83 -4.66 7.81
C LYS A 47 -14.66 -5.02 6.89
N SER A 48 -14.35 -4.15 5.93
CA SER A 48 -13.24 -4.34 5.00
C SER A 48 -11.92 -4.49 5.76
N LYS A 49 -11.10 -5.45 5.36
CA LYS A 49 -9.78 -5.68 5.95
C LYS A 49 -8.71 -4.94 5.16
N LEU A 50 -7.87 -4.19 5.86
CA LEU A 50 -6.79 -3.46 5.19
C LEU A 50 -5.54 -4.32 5.07
N MET A 51 -5.16 -4.59 3.82
CA MET A 51 -3.91 -5.29 3.51
C MET A 51 -2.87 -4.33 2.94
N ALA A 52 -1.77 -4.15 3.66
CA ALA A 52 -0.57 -3.51 3.15
C ALA A 52 0.26 -4.52 2.37
N ALA A 53 0.75 -4.14 1.20
CA ALA A 53 1.56 -5.00 0.34
C ALA A 53 2.66 -4.21 -0.34
N ALA A 54 3.54 -4.93 -1.05
CA ALA A 54 4.69 -4.35 -1.74
C ALA A 54 5.57 -3.49 -0.80
N VAL A 55 5.75 -3.92 0.45
CA VAL A 55 6.72 -3.30 1.38
C VAL A 55 8.16 -3.50 0.86
N ARG A 56 9.05 -2.54 1.12
CA ARG A 56 10.43 -2.53 0.58
C ARG A 56 11.45 -2.99 1.59
N ASN A 57 11.23 -2.70 2.87
CA ASN A 57 12.19 -2.97 3.94
C ASN A 57 11.47 -3.27 5.26
N LYS A 58 12.24 -3.64 6.29
CA LYS A 58 11.68 -4.07 7.58
C LYS A 58 11.10 -2.89 8.36
N GLN A 59 11.64 -1.69 8.15
CA GLN A 59 11.17 -0.46 8.76
C GLN A 59 9.72 -0.16 8.35
N ASP A 60 9.35 -0.45 7.10
CA ASP A 60 7.96 -0.36 6.65
C ASP A 60 7.03 -1.24 7.48
N ILE A 61 7.47 -2.47 7.79
CA ILE A 61 6.68 -3.41 8.59
C ILE A 61 6.56 -2.90 10.03
N PHE A 62 7.65 -2.45 10.63
CA PHE A 62 7.64 -1.86 11.97
C PHE A 62 6.69 -0.65 12.07
N SER A 63 6.64 0.20 11.05
CA SER A 63 5.72 1.33 10.99
C SER A 63 4.24 0.93 10.83
N LEU A 64 3.96 -0.30 10.39
CA LEU A 64 2.61 -0.79 10.13
C LEU A 64 2.12 -1.83 11.16
N LEU A 65 2.87 -2.09 12.21
CA LEU A 65 2.50 -3.08 13.22
C LEU A 65 1.12 -2.77 13.81
N GLY A 66 0.20 -3.73 13.65
CA GLY A 66 -1.19 -3.61 14.09
C GLY A 66 -2.22 -3.35 12.97
N VAL A 67 -1.77 -3.16 11.72
CA VAL A 67 -2.62 -3.29 10.52
C VAL A 67 -3.23 -4.70 10.44
N ASP A 68 -4.37 -4.88 9.75
CA ASP A 68 -5.03 -6.19 9.67
C ASP A 68 -4.13 -7.24 9.01
N TYR A 69 -3.54 -6.94 7.84
CA TYR A 69 -2.69 -7.86 7.10
C TYR A 69 -1.51 -7.16 6.41
N ILE A 70 -0.37 -7.87 6.33
CA ILE A 70 0.80 -7.45 5.56
C ILE A 70 1.21 -8.58 4.62
N ILE A 71 1.35 -8.28 3.33
CA ILE A 71 2.06 -9.13 2.37
C ILE A 71 3.51 -8.68 2.29
N ALA A 72 4.42 -9.56 2.68
CA ALA A 72 5.86 -9.34 2.64
C ALA A 72 6.56 -10.40 1.77
N PRO A 73 7.59 -10.02 0.99
CA PRO A 73 8.43 -10.99 0.28
C PRO A 73 9.18 -11.91 1.25
N LEU A 74 9.46 -13.16 0.82
CA LEU A 74 10.17 -14.15 1.65
C LEU A 74 11.49 -13.62 2.23
N LYS A 75 12.28 -12.92 1.43
CA LYS A 75 13.55 -12.30 1.86
C LYS A 75 13.36 -11.36 3.06
N LEU A 76 12.24 -10.65 3.10
CA LEU A 76 11.93 -9.71 4.18
C LEU A 76 11.50 -10.46 5.45
N LEU A 77 10.71 -11.52 5.30
CA LEU A 77 10.33 -12.40 6.40
C LEU A 77 11.54 -13.09 7.03
N GLN A 78 12.50 -13.53 6.22
CA GLN A 78 13.78 -14.08 6.70
C GLN A 78 14.57 -13.04 7.48
N SER A 79 14.70 -11.82 6.94
CA SER A 79 15.38 -10.72 7.63
C SER A 79 14.72 -10.34 8.96
N LEU A 80 13.39 -10.43 9.07
CA LEU A 80 12.68 -10.21 10.33
C LEU A 80 12.95 -11.34 11.33
N LYS A 81 12.97 -12.60 10.89
CA LYS A 81 13.26 -13.77 11.74
C LYS A 81 14.65 -13.69 12.37
N GLU A 82 15.61 -13.14 11.64
CA GLU A 82 17.01 -12.96 12.09
C GLU A 82 17.22 -11.67 12.90
N SER A 83 16.24 -10.76 12.90
CA SER A 83 16.35 -9.49 13.61
C SER A 83 16.08 -9.71 15.10
N ILE A 84 17.12 -9.52 15.93
CA ILE A 84 16.97 -9.29 17.37
C ILE A 84 16.66 -7.82 17.53
N THR A 85 15.52 -7.51 18.15
CA THR A 85 15.10 -6.13 18.36
C THR A 85 15.03 -5.89 19.86
N SER A 86 15.84 -4.95 20.35
CA SER A 86 15.76 -4.50 21.74
C SER A 86 14.59 -3.50 21.91
N PRO A 87 13.92 -3.44 23.08
CA PRO A 87 12.82 -2.51 23.31
C PRO A 87 13.21 -1.03 23.15
N ASP A 88 14.49 -0.70 23.36
CA ASP A 88 15.02 0.66 23.35
C ASP A 88 15.43 1.16 21.94
N GLU A 89 15.29 0.32 20.91
CA GLU A 89 15.60 0.70 19.54
C GLU A 89 14.46 1.50 18.89
N LYS A 90 14.84 2.41 17.98
CA LYS A 90 13.92 3.19 17.13
C LYS A 90 12.88 2.31 16.40
N TYR A 91 13.22 1.05 16.14
CA TYR A 91 12.36 0.07 15.47
C TYR A 91 12.12 -1.13 16.36
N SER A 92 11.33 -0.95 17.42
CA SER A 92 10.80 -1.98 18.31
C SER A 92 9.55 -2.67 17.74
N TYR A 93 9.18 -3.82 18.31
CA TYR A 93 7.91 -4.52 18.03
C TYR A 93 6.70 -3.84 18.71
N ASP A 94 6.63 -2.51 18.64
CA ASP A 94 5.54 -1.73 19.21
C ASP A 94 4.40 -1.61 18.21
N ARG A 95 3.19 -1.83 18.71
CA ARG A 95 1.97 -1.65 17.93
C ARG A 95 1.79 -0.17 17.57
N ARG A 96 1.79 0.12 16.26
CA ARG A 96 1.60 1.47 15.70
C ARG A 96 0.14 1.76 15.35
N LEU A 97 -0.60 0.74 14.95
CA LEU A 97 -1.99 0.85 14.49
C LEU A 97 -2.92 0.02 15.39
N SER A 98 -4.02 0.62 15.83
CA SER A 98 -5.01 -0.05 16.69
C SER A 98 -6.42 0.54 16.50
N PRO A 99 -7.50 -0.21 16.80
CA PRO A 99 -8.85 0.35 16.82
C PRO A 99 -8.99 1.53 17.80
N GLN A 100 -8.27 1.51 18.92
CA GLN A 100 -8.28 2.59 19.91
C GLN A 100 -7.65 3.88 19.37
N SER A 101 -6.53 3.77 18.65
CA SER A 101 -5.90 4.92 17.99
C SER A 101 -6.75 5.42 16.81
N ALA A 102 -7.38 4.52 16.06
CA ALA A 102 -8.29 4.87 14.97
C ALA A 102 -9.51 5.66 15.47
N ALA A 103 -10.10 5.27 16.60
CA ALA A 103 -11.23 5.98 17.20
C ALA A 103 -10.91 7.45 17.58
N ARG A 104 -9.63 7.74 17.88
CA ARG A 104 -9.14 9.08 18.22
C ARG A 104 -8.63 9.88 17.02
N TYR A 105 -8.47 9.24 15.86
CA TYR A 105 -7.98 9.92 14.67
C TYR A 105 -9.02 10.94 14.21
N ASP A 106 -8.61 12.17 13.96
CA ASP A 106 -9.52 13.22 13.50
C ASP A 106 -9.42 13.39 11.99
N PHE A 107 -10.57 13.35 11.32
CA PHE A 107 -10.65 13.52 9.87
C PHE A 107 -11.26 14.88 9.58
N THR A 108 -10.68 15.63 8.64
CA THR A 108 -11.24 16.91 8.24
C THR A 108 -12.54 16.70 7.44
N ALA A 109 -13.37 17.75 7.35
CA ALA A 109 -14.58 17.69 6.52
C ALA A 109 -14.25 17.45 5.03
N GLU A 110 -13.09 17.93 4.57
CA GLU A 110 -12.59 17.71 3.21
C GLU A 110 -12.24 16.23 2.96
N GLU A 111 -11.63 15.57 3.94
CA GLU A 111 -11.30 14.13 3.87
C GLU A 111 -12.55 13.22 3.90
N LEU A 112 -13.64 13.70 4.50
CA LEU A 112 -14.91 12.97 4.61
C LEU A 112 -15.93 13.37 3.54
N THR A 113 -15.49 14.05 2.49
CA THR A 113 -16.38 14.44 1.40
C THR A 113 -17.03 13.21 0.75
N LYS A 114 -18.26 13.38 0.26
CA LYS A 114 -18.96 12.33 -0.49
C LYS A 114 -18.53 12.40 -1.94
N TRP A 115 -18.12 11.24 -2.46
CA TRP A 115 -17.66 11.10 -3.83
C TRP A 115 -18.76 10.50 -4.70
N ASP A 116 -19.01 11.14 -5.83
CA ASP A 116 -19.65 10.51 -7.00
C ASP A 116 -18.58 10.10 -8.02
N GLN A 117 -18.99 9.49 -9.12
CA GLN A 117 -18.06 9.02 -10.14
C GLN A 117 -17.21 10.14 -10.74
N LEU A 118 -17.80 11.29 -11.05
CA LEU A 118 -17.12 12.41 -11.69
C LEU A 118 -16.17 13.09 -10.71
N SER A 119 -16.66 13.43 -9.51
CA SER A 119 -15.83 14.07 -8.47
C SER A 119 -14.67 13.17 -8.06
N LEU A 120 -14.89 11.86 -7.93
CA LEU A 120 -13.81 10.91 -7.68
C LEU A 120 -12.79 10.93 -8.81
N ALA A 121 -13.23 10.78 -10.07
CA ALA A 121 -12.34 10.74 -11.22
C ALA A 121 -11.50 12.02 -11.34
N SER A 122 -12.10 13.19 -11.07
CA SER A 122 -11.41 14.48 -11.10
C SER A 122 -10.44 14.68 -9.92
N ALA A 123 -10.66 14.01 -8.78
CA ALA A 123 -9.79 14.13 -7.61
C ALA A 123 -8.64 13.12 -7.58
N MET A 124 -8.62 12.13 -8.48
CA MET A 124 -7.52 11.17 -8.54
C MET A 124 -6.23 11.87 -8.94
N GLY A 125 -5.27 11.91 -8.01
CA GLY A 125 -3.93 12.43 -8.26
C GLY A 125 -3.12 11.58 -9.25
N PRO A 126 -2.07 12.17 -9.85
CA PRO A 126 -1.27 11.49 -10.88
C PRO A 126 -0.63 10.20 -10.36
N ALA A 127 -0.26 10.12 -9.07
CA ALA A 127 0.30 8.89 -8.51
C ALA A 127 -0.69 7.73 -8.58
N SER A 128 -1.96 8.00 -8.28
CA SER A 128 -3.03 7.00 -8.32
C SER A 128 -3.28 6.52 -9.74
N VAL A 129 -3.40 7.46 -10.69
CA VAL A 129 -3.68 7.17 -12.10
C VAL A 129 -2.54 6.39 -12.75
N GLU A 130 -1.30 6.86 -12.61
CA GLU A 130 -0.14 6.24 -13.24
C GLU A 130 0.18 4.87 -12.65
N LEU A 131 0.13 4.72 -11.32
CA LEU A 131 0.38 3.42 -10.68
C LEU A 131 -0.71 2.40 -11.02
N LEU A 132 -1.97 2.82 -11.11
CA LEU A 132 -3.06 1.95 -11.53
C LEU A 132 -2.88 1.51 -12.99
N ALA A 133 -2.64 2.46 -13.90
CA ALA A 133 -2.42 2.18 -15.32
C ALA A 133 -1.24 1.23 -15.53
N ALA A 134 -0.07 1.56 -14.97
CA ALA A 134 1.12 0.72 -15.06
C ALA A 134 0.92 -0.68 -14.44
N GLY A 135 0.12 -0.77 -13.37
CA GLY A 135 -0.25 -2.05 -12.76
C GLY A 135 -1.11 -2.91 -13.68
N LEU A 136 -2.14 -2.33 -14.29
CA LEU A 136 -3.03 -3.01 -15.23
C LEU A 136 -2.28 -3.47 -16.49
N ASP A 137 -1.47 -2.59 -17.09
CA ASP A 137 -0.63 -2.95 -18.25
C ASP A 137 0.34 -4.08 -17.90
N GLY A 138 0.91 -4.05 -16.69
CA GLY A 138 1.72 -5.12 -16.16
C GLY A 138 0.97 -6.46 -16.14
N TYR A 139 -0.26 -6.48 -15.62
CA TYR A 139 -1.08 -7.70 -15.60
C TYR A 139 -1.45 -8.19 -16.99
N VAL A 140 -1.83 -7.29 -17.91
CA VAL A 140 -2.13 -7.64 -19.31
C VAL A 140 -0.92 -8.29 -19.97
N ASN A 141 0.28 -7.74 -19.78
CA ASN A 141 1.51 -8.28 -20.34
C ASN A 141 1.86 -9.65 -19.74
N GLN A 142 1.65 -9.86 -18.44
CA GLN A 142 1.86 -11.18 -17.82
C GLN A 142 0.84 -12.20 -18.33
N ALA A 143 -0.43 -11.83 -18.50
CA ALA A 143 -1.45 -12.71 -19.04
C ALA A 143 -1.10 -13.18 -20.46
N LYS A 144 -0.75 -12.24 -21.36
CA LYS A 144 -0.32 -12.56 -22.73
C LYS A 144 0.89 -13.51 -22.75
N ARG A 145 1.87 -13.27 -21.88
CA ARG A 145 3.05 -14.14 -21.77
C ARG A 145 2.69 -15.55 -21.33
N VAL A 146 1.70 -15.71 -20.44
CA VAL A 146 1.21 -17.03 -20.04
C VAL A 146 0.50 -17.70 -21.21
N GLU A 147 -0.34 -16.98 -21.95
CA GLU A 147 -1.02 -17.50 -23.16
C GLU A 147 -0.01 -18.00 -24.20
N GLU A 148 1.02 -17.20 -24.52
CA GLU A 148 2.10 -17.60 -25.44
C GLU A 148 2.87 -18.86 -25.00
N LEU A 149 2.97 -19.10 -23.68
CA LEU A 149 3.58 -20.32 -23.14
C LEU A 149 2.62 -21.51 -23.24
N LEU A 150 1.33 -21.29 -23.03
CA LEU A 150 0.29 -22.32 -23.16
C LEU A 150 0.16 -22.79 -24.62
N ASP A 151 0.21 -21.88 -25.59
CA ASP A 151 0.17 -22.21 -27.02
C ASP A 151 1.31 -23.12 -27.46
N LYS A 152 2.45 -23.09 -26.76
CA LYS A 152 3.60 -23.96 -27.05
C LYS A 152 3.44 -25.38 -26.53
N ILE A 153 2.52 -25.58 -25.59
CA ILE A 153 2.28 -26.88 -24.94
C ILE A 153 0.90 -27.47 -25.26
N TRP A 154 0.03 -26.70 -25.94
CA TRP A 154 -1.35 -27.08 -26.26
C TRP A 154 -1.74 -26.75 -27.72
N PRO A 155 -2.43 -27.65 -28.45
CA PRO A 155 -2.80 -29.00 -28.03
C PRO A 155 -1.59 -29.94 -27.94
N PRO A 156 -1.61 -30.93 -27.03
CA PRO A 156 -0.56 -31.93 -26.97
C PRO A 156 -0.42 -32.63 -28.31
N PRO A 157 0.78 -33.11 -28.70
CA PRO A 157 1.04 -33.73 -30.01
C PRO A 157 0.19 -34.97 -30.35
N ASN A 158 -0.63 -35.46 -29.43
CA ASN A 158 -1.52 -36.62 -29.59
C ASN A 158 -3.01 -36.27 -29.41
N VAL A 159 -3.40 -34.99 -29.56
CA VAL A 159 -4.81 -34.54 -29.68
C VAL A 159 -5.05 -34.04 -31.09
#